data_AF-A0A9E5F2N4-F1
#
_entry.id   AF-A0A9E5F2N4-F1
#
_cell.length_a   1.000
_cell.length_b   1.000
_cell.length_c   1.000
_cell.angle_alpha   90.00
_cell.angle_beta   90.00
_cell.angle_gamma   90.00
#
_symmetry.space_group_name_H-M   'P 1'
#
loop_
_entity.id
_entity.type
_entity.pdbx_description
1 polymer ?
#
loop_
_entity_poly.entity_id
_entity_poly.type
_entity_poly.pdbx_seq_one_letter_code
_entity_poly.pdbx_strand_id
1 'polypeptide(L)'
;MISTLPLTLRASIVLFFPFCQLIFLRFFLHSVLGLRVGFPGFTDYELFFPAPLGFIAFLIALEQEKTIQVAFRFQGLVLNSILLFLFIGLSYFHTVFPANSNYFLWWLTLVAMLISAFFVWIEPKSVFLNKNFWTLIPSLIMVFSLVIYFKWGNLIWSSMLKPLEWGVRELLALSGNELIRSYAGRRFLQVQHPLWTVHVGQGCGGFDALILFSSAYTIFSTLMAREIKASVLVFYWLVGVVFFWGLNICRILVIFSLGIYCIRLFGKNEGSRWALGLFHSHSGYVLYPQYTVKNGSNIQFVAEITNASWAGETAVGATLFIPFLLCMKESIASRHIMLKPRHFRCKL
;
A
#
# COMPACT_ATOMS: atom_id res chain seq x y z
N MET A 1 -12.61 30.99 7.74
CA MET A 1 -11.37 30.68 8.50
C MET A 1 -10.73 29.34 8.13
N ILE A 2 -11.41 28.37 7.50
CA ILE A 2 -10.76 27.09 7.15
C ILE A 2 -9.74 27.24 6.01
N SER A 3 -9.97 28.17 5.08
CA SER A 3 -9.10 28.40 3.91
C SER A 3 -7.68 28.88 4.24
N THR A 4 -7.44 29.41 5.43
CA THR A 4 -6.11 29.87 5.87
C THR A 4 -5.29 28.78 6.54
N LEU A 5 -5.87 27.59 6.77
CA LEU A 5 -5.17 26.49 7.42
C LEU A 5 -4.14 25.84 6.48
N PRO A 6 -3.06 25.25 7.03
CA PRO A 6 -2.12 24.45 6.25
C PRO A 6 -2.85 23.36 5.46
N LEU A 7 -2.35 23.06 4.26
CA LEU A 7 -2.96 22.05 3.37
C LEU A 7 -3.15 20.69 4.04
N THR A 8 -2.18 20.24 4.83
CA THR A 8 -2.27 18.98 5.57
C THR A 8 -3.45 18.98 6.54
N LEU A 9 -3.66 20.07 7.28
CA LEU A 9 -4.77 20.18 8.22
C LEU A 9 -6.12 20.25 7.49
N ARG A 10 -6.19 20.98 6.37
CA ARG A 10 -7.39 21.00 5.51
C ARG A 10 -7.71 19.60 4.99
N ALA A 11 -6.72 18.88 4.49
CA ALA A 11 -6.88 17.50 4.04
C ALA A 11 -7.36 16.58 5.16
N SER A 12 -6.80 16.71 6.37
CA SER A 12 -7.26 15.97 7.55
C SER A 12 -8.71 16.26 7.90
N ILE A 13 -9.15 17.52 7.87
CA ILE A 13 -10.55 17.89 8.14
C ILE A 13 -11.50 17.25 7.11
N VAL A 14 -11.14 17.32 5.82
CA VAL A 14 -11.96 16.73 4.76
C VAL A 14 -11.99 15.21 4.87
N LEU A 15 -10.88 14.56 5.25
CA LEU A 15 -10.81 13.11 5.47
C LEU A 15 -11.56 12.63 6.71
N PHE A 16 -11.61 13.46 7.74
CA PHE A 16 -12.13 13.06 9.04
C PHE A 16 -13.56 12.52 8.94
N PHE A 17 -14.42 13.19 8.17
CA PHE A 17 -15.82 12.79 8.05
C PHE A 17 -16.00 11.45 7.31
N PRO A 18 -15.46 11.23 6.09
CA PRO A 18 -15.44 9.92 5.45
C PRO A 18 -14.81 8.82 6.31
N PHE A 19 -13.75 9.15 7.06
CA PHE A 19 -13.05 8.19 7.93
C PHE A 19 -13.93 7.74 9.11
N CYS A 20 -14.55 8.68 9.82
CA CYS A 20 -15.51 8.37 10.87
C CYS A 20 -16.70 7.56 10.34
N GLN A 21 -17.18 7.90 9.14
CA GLN A 21 -18.28 7.17 8.50
C GLN A 21 -17.88 5.73 8.15
N LEU A 22 -16.65 5.50 7.67
CA LEU A 22 -16.13 4.15 7.43
C LEU A 22 -16.00 3.34 8.73
N ILE A 23 -15.50 3.95 9.81
CA ILE A 23 -15.42 3.30 11.12
C ILE A 23 -16.82 2.93 11.63
N PHE A 24 -17.77 3.87 11.55
CA PHE A 24 -19.15 3.63 11.94
C PHE A 24 -19.77 2.49 11.11
N LEU A 25 -19.61 2.52 9.79
CA LEU A 25 -20.13 1.50 8.89
C LEU A 25 -19.58 0.12 9.24
N ARG A 26 -18.29 0.06 9.53
CA ARG A 26 -17.60 -1.17 9.91
C ARG A 26 -18.14 -1.73 11.22
N PHE A 27 -18.28 -0.88 12.23
CA PHE A 27 -18.88 -1.26 13.51
C PHE A 27 -20.32 -1.73 13.32
N PHE A 28 -21.11 -1.04 12.51
CA PHE A 28 -22.48 -1.44 12.22
C PHE A 28 -22.56 -2.80 11.50
N LEU A 29 -21.83 -2.98 10.39
CA LEU A 29 -21.83 -4.23 9.63
C LEU A 29 -21.38 -5.42 10.49
N HIS A 30 -20.37 -5.22 11.34
CA HIS A 30 -19.85 -6.29 12.19
C HIS A 30 -20.70 -6.56 13.43
N SER A 31 -20.92 -5.54 14.26
CA SER A 31 -21.54 -5.69 15.57
C SER A 31 -23.07 -5.78 15.52
N VAL A 32 -23.71 -5.19 14.51
CA VAL A 32 -25.17 -5.22 14.37
C VAL A 32 -25.60 -6.30 13.39
N LEU A 33 -24.96 -6.39 12.23
CA LEU A 33 -25.36 -7.34 11.18
C LEU A 33 -24.60 -8.67 11.22
N GLY A 34 -23.60 -8.82 12.10
CA GLY A 34 -22.80 -10.05 12.20
C GLY A 34 -21.98 -10.36 10.96
N LEU A 35 -21.78 -9.39 10.06
CA LEU A 35 -21.04 -9.58 8.82
C LEU A 35 -19.53 -9.59 9.11
N ARG A 36 -18.80 -10.37 8.32
CA ARG A 36 -17.34 -10.43 8.42
C ARG A 36 -16.75 -9.06 8.12
N VAL A 37 -15.80 -8.65 8.97
CA VAL A 37 -15.00 -7.45 8.77
C VAL A 37 -14.04 -7.65 7.59
N GLY A 38 -14.00 -6.68 6.67
CA GLY A 38 -13.12 -6.71 5.50
C GLY A 38 -13.83 -7.16 4.23
N PHE A 39 -13.27 -6.76 3.10
CA PHE A 39 -13.67 -7.24 1.79
C PHE A 39 -13.06 -8.62 1.51
N PRO A 40 -13.64 -9.44 0.63
CA PRO A 40 -13.06 -10.72 0.27
C PRO A 40 -11.60 -10.58 -0.22
N GLY A 41 -10.67 -11.13 0.56
CA GLY A 41 -9.25 -11.22 0.20
C GLY A 41 -8.34 -10.13 0.76
N PHE A 42 -8.83 -9.17 1.54
CA PHE A 42 -7.99 -8.15 2.17
C PHE A 42 -8.68 -7.55 3.42
N THR A 43 -7.91 -7.02 4.37
CA THR A 43 -8.48 -6.41 5.58
C THR A 43 -8.62 -4.90 5.41
N ASP A 44 -9.66 -4.28 5.97
CA ASP A 44 -9.81 -2.82 5.88
C ASP A 44 -8.63 -2.07 6.53
N TYR A 45 -7.88 -2.74 7.41
CA TYR A 45 -6.69 -2.21 8.04
C TYR A 45 -5.57 -1.91 7.04
N GLU A 46 -5.49 -2.69 5.97
CA GLU A 46 -4.51 -2.48 4.90
C GLU A 46 -4.77 -1.18 4.14
N LEU A 47 -6.01 -0.66 4.16
CA LEU A 47 -6.36 0.61 3.54
C LEU A 47 -6.10 1.83 4.44
N PHE A 48 -5.90 1.64 5.75
CA PHE A 48 -5.73 2.77 6.67
C PHE A 48 -4.50 3.64 6.38
N PHE A 49 -3.48 3.08 5.76
CA PHE A 49 -2.30 3.82 5.36
C PHE A 49 -2.37 4.36 3.92
N PRO A 50 -2.62 3.53 2.88
CA PRO A 50 -2.64 4.01 1.50
C PRO A 50 -3.83 4.92 1.19
N ALA A 51 -4.97 4.79 1.88
CA ALA A 51 -6.15 5.63 1.62
C ALA A 51 -5.94 7.10 2.01
N PRO A 52 -5.52 7.45 3.25
CA PRO A 52 -5.22 8.84 3.59
C PRO A 52 -4.11 9.43 2.72
N LEU A 53 -3.08 8.63 2.38
CA LEU A 53 -2.01 9.10 1.52
C LEU A 53 -2.49 9.39 0.09
N GLY A 54 -3.27 8.50 -0.51
CA GLY A 54 -3.81 8.69 -1.86
C GLY A 54 -4.70 9.91 -1.92
N PHE A 55 -5.49 10.09 -0.87
CA PHE A 55 -6.33 11.26 -0.73
C PHE A 55 -5.54 12.57 -0.57
N ILE A 56 -4.53 12.61 0.31
CA ILE A 56 -3.70 13.80 0.52
C ILE A 56 -2.99 14.14 -0.79
N ALA A 57 -2.46 13.15 -1.50
CA ALA A 57 -1.81 13.33 -2.78
C ALA A 57 -2.78 13.89 -3.85
N PHE A 58 -4.02 13.38 -3.89
CA PHE A 58 -5.08 13.92 -4.74
C PHE A 58 -5.41 15.38 -4.41
N LEU A 59 -5.59 15.72 -3.13
CA LEU A 59 -5.88 17.10 -2.73
C LEU A 59 -4.72 18.06 -3.05
N ILE A 60 -3.48 17.65 -2.79
CA ILE A 60 -2.30 18.43 -3.20
C ILE A 60 -2.34 18.68 -4.70
N ALA A 61 -2.65 17.65 -5.49
CA ALA A 61 -2.73 17.78 -6.93
C ALA A 61 -3.81 18.75 -7.39
N LEU A 62 -4.98 18.74 -6.77
CA LEU A 62 -6.03 19.69 -7.07
C LEU A 62 -5.63 21.13 -6.71
N GLU A 63 -4.99 21.34 -5.54
CA GLU A 63 -4.60 22.67 -5.08
C GLU A 63 -3.52 23.34 -5.92
N GLN A 64 -2.69 22.56 -6.62
CA GLN A 64 -1.68 23.11 -7.53
C GLN A 64 -2.28 23.88 -8.71
N GLU A 65 -3.46 23.50 -9.21
CA GLU A 65 -4.13 24.24 -10.29
C GLU A 65 -5.02 25.36 -9.73
N LYS A 66 -5.83 25.07 -8.71
CA LYS A 66 -6.73 26.06 -8.09
C LYS A 66 -6.97 25.72 -6.63
N THR A 67 -6.81 26.70 -5.75
CA THR A 67 -7.10 26.54 -4.32
C THR A 67 -8.56 26.10 -4.13
N ILE A 68 -8.74 24.94 -3.51
CA ILE A 68 -10.07 24.43 -3.17
C ILE A 68 -10.57 25.17 -1.94
N GLN A 69 -11.76 25.75 -2.04
CA GLN A 69 -12.44 26.31 -0.88
C GLN A 69 -13.06 25.18 -0.07
N VAL A 70 -12.48 24.93 1.10
CA VAL A 70 -13.03 23.99 2.08
C VAL A 70 -14.02 24.74 2.96
N ALA A 71 -15.30 24.46 2.79
CA ALA A 71 -16.39 25.05 3.54
C ALA A 71 -17.44 23.99 3.83
N PHE A 72 -17.96 23.96 5.05
CA PHE A 72 -19.03 23.05 5.41
C PHE A 72 -20.29 23.39 4.61
N ARG A 73 -20.91 22.37 4.00
CA ARG A 73 -22.13 22.50 3.20
C ARG A 73 -23.23 21.61 3.74
N PHE A 74 -24.28 22.24 4.27
CA PHE A 74 -25.44 21.53 4.81
C PHE A 74 -26.12 20.61 3.78
N GLN A 75 -26.21 21.06 2.51
CA GLN A 75 -26.76 20.24 1.42
C GLN A 75 -25.99 18.93 1.21
N GLY A 76 -24.66 18.96 1.33
CA GLY A 76 -23.81 17.77 1.23
C GLY A 76 -24.06 16.81 2.39
N LEU A 77 -24.24 17.35 3.61
CA LEU A 77 -24.58 16.55 4.78
C LEU A 77 -25.96 15.86 4.64
N VAL A 78 -26.97 16.58 4.15
CA VAL A 78 -28.31 16.03 3.92
C VAL A 78 -28.25 14.88 2.90
N LEU A 79 -27.57 15.09 1.77
CA LEU A 79 -27.39 14.05 0.76
C LEU A 79 -26.65 12.82 1.33
N ASN A 80 -25.56 13.04 2.06
CA ASN A 80 -24.81 11.96 2.69
C ASN A 80 -25.65 11.18 3.70
N SER A 81 -26.46 11.88 4.50
CA SER A 81 -27.36 11.26 5.47
C SER A 81 -28.40 10.39 4.78
N ILE A 82 -29.04 10.88 3.70
CA ILE A 82 -29.98 10.09 2.89
C ILE A 82 -29.30 8.83 2.36
N LEU A 83 -28.10 8.96 1.78
CA LEU A 83 -27.35 7.83 1.23
C LEU A 83 -26.91 6.84 2.32
N LEU A 84 -26.55 7.32 3.51
CA LEU A 84 -26.22 6.48 4.66
C LEU A 84 -27.44 5.67 5.12
N PHE A 85 -28.59 6.31 5.32
CA PHE A 85 -29.81 5.60 5.72
C PHE A 85 -30.28 4.62 4.65
N LEU A 86 -30.17 4.99 3.37
CA LEU A 86 -30.45 4.08 2.25
C LEU A 86 -29.51 2.88 2.27
N PHE A 87 -28.22 3.08 2.48
CA PHE A 87 -27.23 2.00 2.56
C PHE A 87 -27.48 1.08 3.75
N ILE A 88 -27.80 1.63 4.93
CA ILE A 88 -28.15 0.86 6.13
C ILE A 88 -29.40 0.03 5.86
N GLY A 89 -30.45 0.64 5.29
CA GLY A 89 -31.69 -0.06 4.94
C GLY A 89 -31.48 -1.18 3.93
N LEU A 90 -30.68 -0.94 2.89
CA LEU A 90 -30.28 -1.97 1.93
C LEU A 90 -29.47 -3.08 2.60
N SER A 91 -28.51 -2.74 3.46
CA SER A 91 -27.70 -3.74 4.17
C SER A 91 -28.56 -4.64 5.07
N TYR A 92 -29.53 -4.05 5.78
CA TYR A 92 -30.49 -4.81 6.58
C TYR A 92 -31.38 -5.70 5.70
N PHE A 93 -31.91 -5.17 4.59
CA PHE A 93 -32.70 -5.95 3.64
C PHE A 93 -31.91 -7.14 3.07
N HIS A 94 -30.64 -6.93 2.72
CA HIS A 94 -29.72 -7.98 2.26
C HIS A 94 -29.53 -9.09 3.30
N THR A 95 -29.43 -8.74 4.58
CA THR A 95 -29.31 -9.74 5.65
C THR A 95 -30.58 -10.54 5.89
N VAL A 96 -31.77 -9.91 5.77
CA VAL A 96 -33.06 -10.58 6.01
C VAL A 96 -33.51 -11.38 4.78
N PHE A 97 -33.23 -10.91 3.57
CA PHE A 97 -33.68 -11.50 2.31
C PHE A 97 -32.50 -11.76 1.34
N PRO A 98 -31.58 -12.68 1.67
CA PRO A 98 -30.38 -12.91 0.86
C PRO A 98 -30.67 -13.40 -0.56
N ALA A 99 -31.81 -14.05 -0.81
CA ALA A 99 -32.19 -14.50 -2.16
C ALA A 99 -32.52 -13.35 -3.13
N ASN A 100 -32.93 -12.18 -2.61
CA ASN A 100 -33.31 -11.00 -3.41
C ASN A 100 -32.21 -9.92 -3.39
N SER A 101 -30.99 -10.32 -3.05
CA SER A 101 -29.85 -9.43 -2.85
C SER A 101 -29.35 -8.83 -4.17
N ASN A 102 -29.59 -7.52 -4.38
CA ASN A 102 -28.92 -6.77 -5.44
C ASN A 102 -27.60 -6.19 -4.94
N TYR A 103 -26.51 -6.96 -5.07
CA TYR A 103 -25.17 -6.54 -4.65
C TYR A 103 -24.66 -5.32 -5.43
N PHE A 104 -25.07 -5.14 -6.69
CA PHE A 104 -24.69 -3.98 -7.48
C PHE A 104 -25.24 -2.69 -6.87
N LEU A 105 -26.53 -2.67 -6.50
CA LEU A 105 -27.15 -1.52 -5.86
C LEU A 105 -26.52 -1.24 -4.47
N TRP A 106 -26.18 -2.28 -3.72
CA TRP A 106 -25.46 -2.15 -2.45
C TRP A 106 -24.09 -1.48 -2.63
N TRP A 107 -23.32 -1.91 -3.63
CA TRP A 107 -22.04 -1.30 -3.97
C TRP A 107 -22.17 0.15 -4.46
N LEU A 108 -23.16 0.41 -5.32
CA LEU A 108 -23.41 1.75 -5.84
C LEU A 108 -23.75 2.73 -4.72
N THR A 109 -24.60 2.31 -3.78
CA THR A 109 -24.98 3.14 -2.63
C THR A 109 -23.83 3.33 -1.65
N LEU A 110 -22.99 2.32 -1.41
CA LEU A 110 -21.75 2.47 -0.64
C LEU A 110 -20.82 3.53 -1.26
N VAL A 111 -20.55 3.41 -2.56
CA VAL A 111 -19.66 4.34 -3.27
C VAL A 111 -20.25 5.76 -3.28
N ALA A 112 -21.54 5.90 -3.56
CA ALA A 112 -22.23 7.19 -3.54
C ALA A 112 -22.17 7.83 -2.14
N MET A 113 -22.41 7.04 -1.08
CA MET A 113 -22.31 7.48 0.30
C MET A 113 -20.89 8.00 0.61
N LEU A 114 -19.84 7.25 0.28
CA LEU A 114 -18.45 7.67 0.53
C LEU A 114 -18.06 8.92 -0.27
N ILE A 115 -18.46 9.01 -1.54
CA ILE A 115 -18.22 10.20 -2.38
C ILE A 115 -18.97 11.41 -1.82
N SER A 116 -20.22 11.24 -1.40
CA SER A 116 -21.02 12.33 -0.82
C SER A 116 -20.42 12.84 0.50
N ALA A 117 -19.77 11.98 1.28
CA ALA A 117 -19.09 12.34 2.52
C ALA A 117 -17.97 13.36 2.29
N PHE A 118 -17.25 13.20 1.17
CA PHE A 118 -16.22 14.16 0.73
C PHE A 118 -16.83 15.50 0.31
N PHE A 119 -17.99 15.48 -0.34
CA PHE A 119 -18.68 16.70 -0.78
C PHE A 119 -19.39 17.48 0.33
N VAL A 120 -19.37 17.00 1.58
CA VAL A 120 -19.76 17.79 2.76
C VAL A 120 -18.88 19.03 2.91
N TRP A 121 -17.61 18.92 2.56
CA TRP A 121 -16.61 19.98 2.78
C TRP A 121 -16.16 20.67 1.50
N ILE A 122 -16.35 20.04 0.35
CA ILE A 122 -15.82 20.51 -0.94
C ILE A 122 -16.95 20.61 -1.95
N GLU A 123 -16.97 21.71 -2.72
CA GLU A 123 -17.93 21.86 -3.80
C GLU A 123 -17.60 20.93 -4.98
N PRO A 124 -18.53 20.04 -5.42
CA PRO A 124 -18.26 19.11 -6.51
C PRO A 124 -17.81 19.80 -7.80
N LYS A 125 -18.43 20.94 -8.14
CA LYS A 125 -18.07 21.74 -9.33
C LYS A 125 -16.60 22.16 -9.30
N SER A 126 -16.07 22.51 -8.12
CA SER A 126 -14.66 22.92 -7.98
C SER A 126 -13.68 21.78 -8.24
N VAL A 127 -14.10 20.53 -7.99
CA VAL A 127 -13.28 19.33 -8.21
C VAL A 127 -13.35 18.88 -9.66
N PHE A 128 -14.56 18.76 -10.23
CA PHE A 128 -14.75 18.26 -11.59
C PHE A 128 -14.26 19.22 -12.68
N LEU A 129 -14.27 20.53 -12.42
CA LEU A 129 -13.72 21.53 -13.34
C LEU A 129 -12.20 21.71 -13.21
N ASN A 130 -11.56 21.04 -12.25
CA ASN A 130 -10.12 21.12 -12.06
C ASN A 130 -9.39 20.28 -13.12
N LYS A 131 -8.41 20.87 -13.82
CA LYS A 131 -7.64 20.14 -14.84
C LYS A 131 -6.87 18.95 -14.28
N ASN A 132 -6.50 19.01 -13.00
CA ASN A 132 -5.81 17.94 -12.29
C ASN A 132 -6.77 16.89 -11.73
N PHE A 133 -8.07 16.93 -12.04
CA PHE A 133 -9.04 15.90 -11.64
C PHE A 133 -8.58 14.49 -12.02
N TRP A 134 -7.90 14.33 -13.15
CA TRP A 134 -7.37 13.04 -13.61
C TRP A 134 -6.35 12.39 -12.66
N THR A 135 -5.76 13.16 -11.73
CA THR A 135 -4.92 12.62 -10.66
C THR A 135 -5.70 11.77 -9.65
N LEU A 136 -7.04 11.75 -9.74
CA LEU A 136 -7.89 10.80 -9.03
C LEU A 136 -7.52 9.35 -9.38
N ILE A 137 -7.29 9.04 -10.67
CA ILE A 137 -6.98 7.68 -11.12
C ILE A 137 -5.70 7.15 -10.45
N PRO A 138 -4.53 7.81 -10.55
CA PRO A 138 -3.32 7.33 -9.89
C PRO A 138 -3.45 7.32 -8.36
N SER A 139 -4.21 8.25 -7.79
CA SER A 139 -4.51 8.24 -6.35
C SER A 139 -5.31 7.00 -5.94
N LEU A 140 -6.34 6.62 -6.71
CA LEU A 140 -7.10 5.39 -6.49
C LEU A 140 -6.22 4.15 -6.69
N ILE A 141 -5.35 4.13 -7.69
CA ILE A 141 -4.37 3.03 -7.88
C ILE A 141 -3.44 2.94 -6.66
N MET A 142 -3.08 4.07 -6.03
CA MET A 142 -2.32 4.06 -4.78
C MET A 142 -3.13 3.50 -3.61
N VAL A 143 -4.39 3.93 -3.44
CA VAL A 143 -5.28 3.40 -2.40
C VAL A 143 -5.49 1.89 -2.56
N PHE A 144 -5.81 1.45 -3.77
CA PHE A 144 -6.11 0.05 -4.08
C PHE A 144 -4.89 -0.79 -4.42
N SER A 145 -3.67 -0.26 -4.29
CA SER A 145 -2.42 -0.96 -4.60
C SER A 145 -2.33 -2.33 -3.91
N LEU A 146 -2.62 -2.37 -2.61
CA LEU A 146 -2.62 -3.60 -1.82
C LEU A 146 -3.75 -4.55 -2.24
N VAL A 147 -4.94 -4.03 -2.55
CA VAL A 147 -6.06 -4.84 -3.03
C VAL A 147 -5.73 -5.50 -4.37
N ILE A 148 -5.17 -4.72 -5.29
CA ILE A 148 -4.68 -5.20 -6.58
C ILE A 148 -3.60 -6.26 -6.35
N TYR A 149 -2.70 -6.03 -5.40
CA TYR A 149 -1.67 -6.99 -5.03
C TYR A 149 -2.24 -8.29 -4.44
N PHE A 150 -3.22 -8.26 -3.55
CA PHE A 150 -3.81 -9.50 -3.04
C PHE A 150 -4.58 -10.25 -4.12
N LYS A 151 -5.24 -9.54 -5.04
CA LYS A 151 -6.00 -10.16 -6.13
C LYS A 151 -5.12 -10.75 -7.23
N TRP A 152 -4.12 -10.00 -7.67
CA TRP A 152 -3.31 -10.30 -8.86
C TRP A 152 -1.86 -10.65 -8.53
N GLY A 153 -1.45 -10.52 -7.27
CA GLY A 153 -0.06 -10.66 -6.89
C GLY A 153 0.46 -12.08 -7.05
N ASN A 154 -0.37 -13.12 -7.08
CA ASN A 154 0.07 -14.47 -7.47
C ASN A 154 0.63 -14.49 -8.91
N LEU A 155 -0.05 -13.79 -9.83
CA LEU A 155 0.39 -13.67 -11.22
C LEU A 155 1.71 -12.89 -11.29
N ILE A 156 1.75 -11.70 -10.68
CA ILE A 156 2.95 -10.86 -10.63
C ILE A 156 4.12 -11.62 -9.98
N TRP A 157 3.87 -12.27 -8.84
CA TRP A 157 4.84 -13.07 -8.10
C TRP A 157 5.44 -14.17 -8.97
N SER A 158 4.60 -14.99 -9.60
CA SER A 158 5.06 -16.09 -10.45
C SER A 158 5.88 -15.63 -11.64
N SER A 159 5.55 -14.48 -12.24
CA SER A 159 6.35 -13.88 -13.32
C SER A 159 7.71 -13.37 -12.83
N MET A 160 7.76 -12.85 -11.61
CA MET A 160 8.94 -12.18 -11.05
C MET A 160 9.85 -13.09 -10.25
N LEU A 161 9.40 -14.31 -9.94
CA LEU A 161 10.15 -15.23 -9.11
C LEU A 161 11.49 -15.66 -9.73
N LYS A 162 11.51 -15.91 -11.04
CA LYS A 162 12.74 -16.29 -11.75
C LYS A 162 13.77 -15.16 -11.78
N PRO A 163 13.42 -13.90 -12.14
CA PRO A 163 14.32 -12.78 -11.95
C PRO A 163 14.83 -12.61 -10.53
N LEU A 164 13.96 -12.85 -9.52
CA LEU A 164 14.34 -12.72 -8.11
C LEU A 164 15.33 -13.79 -7.70
N GLU A 165 15.05 -15.04 -8.05
CA GLU A 165 15.95 -16.18 -7.84
C GLU A 165 17.31 -15.91 -8.46
N TRP A 166 17.34 -15.47 -9.72
CA TRP A 166 18.58 -15.16 -10.42
C TRP A 166 19.37 -14.07 -9.68
N GLY A 167 18.74 -12.95 -9.35
CA GLY A 167 19.42 -11.86 -8.63
C GLY A 167 19.94 -12.27 -7.24
N VAL A 168 19.15 -13.05 -6.49
CA VAL A 168 19.55 -13.59 -5.18
C VAL A 168 20.73 -14.55 -5.33
N ARG A 169 20.70 -15.44 -6.33
CA ARG A 169 21.77 -16.42 -6.58
C ARG A 169 23.09 -15.76 -6.95
N GLU A 170 23.07 -14.81 -7.89
CA GLU A 170 24.29 -14.13 -8.35
C GLU A 170 24.92 -13.31 -7.22
N LEU A 171 24.12 -12.55 -6.46
CA LEU A 171 24.66 -11.75 -5.36
C LEU A 171 25.15 -12.61 -4.18
N LEU A 172 24.53 -13.76 -3.92
CA LEU A 172 25.05 -14.70 -2.93
C LEU A 172 26.36 -15.35 -3.37
N ALA A 173 26.50 -15.69 -4.65
CA ALA A 173 27.76 -16.21 -5.19
C ALA A 173 28.91 -15.21 -4.99
N LEU A 174 28.64 -13.92 -5.17
CA LEU A 174 29.62 -12.85 -4.89
C LEU A 174 29.98 -12.73 -3.41
N SER A 175 29.08 -13.11 -2.49
CA SER A 175 29.32 -13.01 -1.05
C SER A 175 30.28 -14.07 -0.49
N GLY A 176 30.73 -15.02 -1.32
CA GLY A 176 31.60 -16.12 -0.88
C GLY A 176 30.92 -17.13 0.05
N ASN A 177 29.61 -16.98 0.31
CA ASN A 177 28.81 -18.02 0.93
C ASN A 177 28.64 -19.14 -0.09
N GLU A 178 29.28 -20.29 0.15
CA GLU A 178 29.04 -21.52 -0.60
C GLU A 178 27.56 -21.91 -0.47
N LEU A 179 26.74 -21.39 -1.39
CA LEU A 179 25.31 -21.59 -1.31
C LEU A 179 24.94 -22.92 -1.93
N ILE A 180 24.30 -23.74 -1.14
CA ILE A 180 23.72 -24.99 -1.59
C ILE A 180 22.32 -24.66 -2.11
N ARG A 181 22.26 -23.97 -3.27
CA ARG A 181 21.08 -23.83 -4.15
C ARG A 181 20.03 -22.78 -3.75
N SER A 182 19.58 -22.05 -4.78
CA SER A 182 18.30 -21.34 -4.81
C SER A 182 17.32 -22.12 -5.68
N TYR A 183 16.02 -22.03 -5.40
CA TYR A 183 14.98 -22.64 -6.22
C TYR A 183 13.70 -21.80 -6.23
N ALA A 184 13.23 -21.41 -7.42
CA ALA A 184 11.91 -20.81 -7.61
C ALA A 184 10.81 -21.89 -7.71
N GLY A 185 10.01 -22.05 -6.65
CA GLY A 185 8.79 -22.86 -6.67
C GLY A 185 7.59 -22.11 -7.28
N ARG A 186 6.38 -22.71 -7.31
CA ARG A 186 5.20 -21.99 -7.84
C ARG A 186 4.75 -20.80 -6.99
N ARG A 187 5.03 -20.82 -5.68
CA ARG A 187 4.50 -19.85 -4.70
C ARG A 187 5.57 -19.26 -3.76
N PHE A 188 6.81 -19.69 -3.88
CA PHE A 188 7.89 -19.28 -3.00
C PHE A 188 9.24 -19.36 -3.69
N LEU A 189 10.17 -18.51 -3.24
CA LEU A 189 11.59 -18.63 -3.52
C LEU A 189 12.25 -19.34 -2.34
N GLN A 190 12.94 -20.43 -2.59
CA GLN A 190 13.69 -21.15 -1.58
C GLN A 190 15.18 -20.81 -1.70
N VAL A 191 15.80 -20.46 -0.57
CA VAL A 191 17.24 -20.22 -0.44
C VAL A 191 17.77 -21.19 0.60
N GLN A 192 18.71 -22.06 0.20
CA GLN A 192 19.21 -23.16 1.02
C GLN A 192 20.70 -22.97 1.38
N HIS A 193 21.02 -23.27 2.63
CA HIS A 193 22.37 -23.33 3.19
C HIS A 193 22.40 -24.48 4.23
N PRO A 194 23.53 -25.17 4.46
CA PRO A 194 23.62 -26.29 5.42
C PRO A 194 23.01 -26.01 6.80
N LEU A 195 23.16 -24.77 7.27
CA LEU A 195 22.68 -24.35 8.58
C LEU A 195 21.23 -23.84 8.56
N TRP A 196 20.71 -23.43 7.41
CA TRP A 196 19.47 -22.66 7.32
C TRP A 196 18.82 -22.71 5.94
N THR A 197 17.49 -22.84 5.93
CA THR A 197 16.69 -22.83 4.70
C THR A 197 15.54 -21.84 4.88
N VAL A 198 15.40 -20.91 3.93
CA VAL A 198 14.33 -19.91 3.92
C VAL A 198 13.43 -20.11 2.72
N HIS A 199 12.12 -19.99 2.94
CA HIS A 199 11.11 -19.93 1.90
C HIS A 199 10.50 -18.53 1.88
N VAL A 200 10.92 -17.70 0.93
CA VAL A 200 10.35 -16.36 0.73
C VAL A 200 9.05 -16.50 -0.06
N GLY A 201 7.91 -16.30 0.62
CA GLY A 201 6.60 -16.28 -0.02
C GLY A 201 6.28 -14.92 -0.66
N GLN A 202 5.14 -14.86 -1.34
CA GLN A 202 4.65 -13.65 -2.01
C GLN A 202 4.72 -12.41 -1.10
N GLY A 203 4.11 -12.47 0.09
CA GLY A 203 4.07 -11.35 1.05
C GLY A 203 5.44 -10.80 1.44
N CYS A 204 6.49 -11.63 1.40
CA CYS A 204 7.83 -11.27 1.87
C CYS A 204 8.75 -10.79 0.76
N GLY A 205 8.39 -10.91 -0.52
CA GLY A 205 9.28 -10.49 -1.61
C GLY A 205 9.09 -9.05 -2.06
N GLY A 206 8.51 -8.17 -1.24
CA GLY A 206 8.69 -6.71 -1.37
C GLY A 206 7.99 -6.06 -2.56
N PHE A 207 7.00 -6.74 -3.14
CA PHE A 207 6.22 -6.22 -4.27
C PHE A 207 5.25 -5.11 -3.87
N ASP A 208 4.79 -5.12 -2.62
CA ASP A 208 4.05 -4.05 -1.98
C ASP A 208 4.78 -2.70 -2.13
N ALA A 209 6.08 -2.67 -1.86
CA ALA A 209 6.90 -1.46 -2.01
C ALA A 209 6.99 -0.98 -3.47
N LEU A 210 7.11 -1.90 -4.43
CA LEU A 210 7.17 -1.58 -5.86
C LEU A 210 5.85 -1.03 -6.40
N ILE A 211 4.73 -1.61 -5.97
CA ILE A 211 3.40 -1.13 -6.34
C ILE A 211 3.17 0.23 -5.68
N LEU A 212 3.48 0.39 -4.39
CA LEU A 212 3.37 1.68 -3.71
C LEU A 212 4.24 2.76 -4.37
N PHE A 213 5.49 2.44 -4.70
CA PHE A 213 6.39 3.32 -5.45
C PHE A 213 5.76 3.70 -6.80
N SER A 214 5.32 2.72 -7.59
CA SER A 214 4.75 2.97 -8.91
C SER A 214 3.49 3.83 -8.82
N SER A 215 2.63 3.57 -7.84
CA SER A 215 1.44 4.39 -7.62
C SER A 215 1.78 5.81 -7.20
N ALA A 216 2.69 6.01 -6.23
CA ALA A 216 3.14 7.34 -5.84
C ALA A 216 3.82 8.08 -7.01
N TYR A 217 4.62 7.36 -7.79
CA TYR A 217 5.28 7.86 -8.98
C TYR A 217 4.26 8.30 -10.04
N THR A 218 3.17 7.55 -10.26
CA THR A 218 2.14 7.96 -11.21
C THR A 218 1.51 9.30 -10.82
N ILE A 219 1.24 9.54 -9.53
CA ILE A 219 0.74 10.83 -9.06
C ILE A 219 1.78 11.94 -9.36
N PHE A 220 3.03 11.73 -8.97
CA PHE A 220 4.11 12.67 -9.26
C PHE A 220 4.24 12.97 -10.77
N SER A 221 4.20 11.92 -11.60
CA SER A 221 4.33 12.04 -13.05
C SER A 221 3.17 12.84 -13.66
N THR A 222 1.94 12.69 -13.16
CA THR A 222 0.81 13.48 -13.65
C THR A 222 0.94 14.97 -13.32
N LEU A 223 1.55 15.30 -12.18
CA LEU A 223 1.79 16.69 -11.78
C LEU A 223 2.94 17.31 -12.59
N MET A 224 3.95 16.52 -12.92
CA MET A 224 5.15 16.97 -13.62
C MET A 224 5.07 16.80 -15.14
N ALA A 225 4.00 16.21 -15.68
CA ALA A 225 3.86 15.90 -17.11
C ALA A 225 3.96 17.11 -18.03
N ARG A 226 3.65 18.32 -17.52
CA ARG A 226 3.78 19.57 -18.27
C ARG A 226 5.21 20.12 -18.29
N GLU A 227 6.03 19.74 -17.32
CA GLU A 227 7.37 20.31 -17.10
C GLU A 227 8.49 19.38 -17.54
N ILE A 228 8.26 18.06 -17.45
CA ILE A 228 9.26 17.04 -17.74
C ILE A 228 8.81 16.23 -18.96
N LYS A 229 9.74 16.00 -19.89
CA LYS A 229 9.50 15.14 -21.05
C LYS A 229 9.11 13.72 -20.59
N ALA A 230 8.14 13.12 -21.27
CA ALA A 230 7.65 11.78 -20.96
C ALA A 230 8.77 10.72 -20.93
N SER A 231 9.77 10.81 -21.81
CA SER A 231 10.92 9.89 -21.83
C SER A 231 11.74 9.95 -20.54
N VAL A 232 11.93 11.16 -19.98
CA VAL A 232 12.64 11.37 -18.71
C VAL A 232 11.82 10.82 -17.54
N LEU A 233 10.49 10.98 -17.58
CA LEU A 233 9.60 10.36 -16.60
C LEU A 233 9.65 8.83 -16.67
N VAL A 234 9.62 8.23 -17.86
CA VAL A 234 9.74 6.77 -17.98
C VAL A 234 11.11 6.29 -17.46
N PHE A 235 12.18 7.02 -17.76
CA PHE A 235 13.51 6.71 -17.25
C PHE A 235 13.58 6.72 -15.71
N TYR A 236 13.06 7.76 -15.06
CA TYR A 236 13.04 7.82 -13.59
C TYR A 236 12.18 6.71 -12.97
N TRP A 237 11.06 6.35 -13.61
CA TRP A 237 10.26 5.22 -13.16
C TRP A 237 11.05 3.91 -13.23
N LEU A 238 11.71 3.64 -14.35
CA LEU A 238 12.54 2.44 -14.54
C LEU A 238 13.68 2.37 -13.52
N VAL A 239 14.39 3.48 -13.32
CA VAL A 239 15.47 3.56 -12.30
C VAL A 239 14.92 3.26 -10.91
N GLY A 240 13.76 3.83 -10.56
CA GLY A 240 13.10 3.56 -9.28
C GLY A 240 12.68 2.09 -9.13
N VAL A 241 12.08 1.49 -10.15
CA VAL A 241 11.71 0.06 -10.13
C VAL A 241 12.95 -0.81 -9.92
N VAL A 242 14.03 -0.57 -10.67
CA VAL A 242 15.29 -1.30 -10.53
C VAL A 242 15.90 -1.10 -9.14
N PHE A 243 15.86 0.12 -8.61
CA PHE A 243 16.36 0.43 -7.27
C PHE A 243 15.58 -0.31 -6.18
N PHE A 244 14.25 -0.23 -6.18
CA PHE A 244 13.40 -0.91 -5.20
C PHE A 244 13.51 -2.44 -5.33
N TRP A 245 13.64 -2.95 -6.56
CA TRP A 245 13.92 -4.36 -6.81
C TRP A 245 15.26 -4.79 -6.20
N GLY A 246 16.33 -4.03 -6.45
CA GLY A 246 17.66 -4.26 -5.89
C GLY A 246 17.66 -4.21 -4.37
N LEU A 247 17.00 -3.20 -3.76
CA LEU A 247 16.81 -3.12 -2.31
C LEU A 247 16.13 -4.35 -1.73
N ASN A 248 15.12 -4.87 -2.42
CA ASN A 248 14.42 -6.07 -1.98
C ASN A 248 15.32 -7.31 -2.04
N ILE A 249 16.14 -7.46 -3.09
CA ILE A 249 17.15 -8.52 -3.13
C ILE A 249 18.13 -8.36 -1.97
N CYS A 250 18.74 -7.18 -1.81
CA CYS A 250 19.67 -6.88 -0.72
C CYS A 250 19.05 -7.18 0.66
N ARG A 251 17.76 -6.85 0.85
CA ARG A 251 17.03 -7.19 2.07
C ARG A 251 16.99 -8.71 2.30
N ILE A 252 16.61 -9.51 1.30
CA ILE A 252 16.59 -10.98 1.41
C ILE A 252 17.98 -11.50 1.79
N LEU A 253 19.05 -10.97 1.16
CA LEU A 253 20.43 -11.36 1.44
C LEU A 253 20.87 -11.03 2.86
N VAL A 254 20.60 -9.80 3.31
CA VAL A 254 20.97 -9.33 4.65
C VAL A 254 20.27 -10.18 5.69
N ILE A 255 18.96 -10.38 5.56
CA ILE A 255 18.24 -11.14 6.60
C ILE A 255 18.61 -12.63 6.55
N PHE A 256 18.85 -13.21 5.36
CA PHE A 256 19.37 -14.58 5.25
C PHE A 256 20.74 -14.74 5.93
N SER A 257 21.65 -13.81 5.69
CA SER A 257 23.00 -13.79 6.28
C SER A 257 22.95 -13.62 7.80
N LEU A 258 22.09 -12.70 8.28
CA LEU A 258 21.83 -12.53 9.71
C LEU A 258 21.27 -13.80 10.34
N GLY A 259 20.36 -14.51 9.65
CA GLY A 259 19.83 -15.80 10.13
C GLY A 259 20.91 -16.85 10.32
N ILE A 260 21.83 -17.00 9.35
CA ILE A 260 22.99 -17.89 9.48
C ILE A 260 23.87 -17.48 10.66
N TYR A 261 24.13 -16.18 10.81
CA TYR A 261 24.94 -15.66 11.91
C TYR A 261 24.30 -15.95 13.28
N CYS A 262 23.01 -15.71 13.45
CA CYS A 262 22.27 -16.03 14.67
C CYS A 262 22.35 -17.53 15.01
N ILE A 263 22.26 -18.41 14.02
CA ILE A 263 22.36 -19.87 14.23
C ILE A 263 23.76 -20.28 14.64
N ARG A 264 24.80 -19.66 14.07
CA ARG A 264 26.19 -19.91 14.48
C ARG A 264 26.47 -19.47 15.91
N LEU A 265 25.91 -18.33 16.34
CA LEU A 265 26.14 -17.77 17.67
C LEU A 265 25.32 -18.46 18.77
N PHE A 266 24.01 -18.63 18.55
CA PHE A 266 23.08 -19.06 19.60
C PHE A 266 22.69 -20.53 19.49
N GLY A 267 23.25 -21.25 18.51
CA GLY A 267 22.83 -22.60 18.16
C GLY A 267 21.52 -22.60 17.35
N LYS A 268 21.19 -23.77 16.79
CA LYS A 268 20.11 -23.91 15.81
C LYS A 268 18.75 -23.43 16.35
N ASN A 269 18.36 -23.84 17.55
CA ASN A 269 17.01 -23.56 18.06
C ASN A 269 16.80 -22.08 18.40
N GLU A 270 17.67 -21.49 19.21
CA GLU A 270 17.56 -20.08 19.61
C GLU A 270 17.89 -19.13 18.46
N GLY A 271 18.92 -19.45 17.66
CA GLY A 271 19.26 -18.65 16.48
C GLY A 271 18.14 -18.58 15.46
N SER A 272 17.40 -19.69 15.26
CA SER A 272 16.22 -19.70 14.39
C SER A 272 15.10 -18.79 14.91
N ARG A 273 14.85 -18.78 16.22
CA ARG A 273 13.83 -17.92 16.85
C ARG A 273 14.15 -16.45 16.66
N TRP A 274 15.41 -16.07 16.95
CA TRP A 274 15.88 -14.69 16.75
C TRP A 274 15.80 -14.27 15.29
N ALA A 275 16.26 -15.13 14.37
CA ALA A 275 16.16 -14.86 12.94
C ALA A 275 14.71 -14.64 12.52
N LEU A 276 13.79 -15.54 12.89
CA LEU A 276 12.37 -15.44 12.52
C LEU A 276 11.67 -14.22 13.11
N GLY A 277 12.02 -13.82 14.33
CA GLY A 277 11.54 -12.59 14.95
C GLY A 277 11.98 -11.35 14.17
N LEU A 278 13.26 -11.28 13.82
CA LEU A 278 13.80 -10.20 12.97
C LEU A 278 13.12 -10.20 11.59
N PHE A 279 12.97 -11.37 10.98
CA PHE A 279 12.28 -11.54 9.70
C PHE A 279 10.83 -11.05 9.75
N HIS A 280 10.05 -11.42 10.77
CA HIS A 280 8.67 -10.95 10.92
C HIS A 280 8.60 -9.44 11.13
N SER A 281 9.48 -8.87 11.96
CA SER A 281 9.48 -7.43 12.23
C SER A 281 9.82 -6.58 11.00
N HIS A 282 10.63 -7.10 10.07
CA HIS A 282 11.13 -6.35 8.90
C HIS A 282 10.48 -6.72 7.56
N SER A 283 9.87 -7.91 7.45
CA SER A 283 9.31 -8.40 6.19
C SER A 283 7.80 -8.22 6.09
N GLY A 284 7.14 -7.70 7.13
CA GLY A 284 5.73 -7.32 7.16
C GLY A 284 4.74 -8.48 7.11
N TYR A 285 5.11 -9.64 6.57
CA TYR A 285 4.30 -10.84 6.48
C TYR A 285 5.17 -12.12 6.52
N VAL A 286 4.54 -13.26 6.79
CA VAL A 286 5.09 -14.48 7.38
C VAL A 286 6.21 -15.19 6.63
N LEU A 287 7.26 -15.53 7.37
CA LEU A 287 8.18 -16.63 7.04
C LEU A 287 7.93 -17.80 8.00
N TYR A 288 7.49 -18.94 7.46
CA TYR A 288 7.39 -20.17 8.24
C TYR A 288 8.70 -20.96 8.12
N PRO A 289 9.37 -21.28 9.24
CA PRO A 289 10.38 -22.33 9.22
C PRO A 289 9.65 -23.67 9.04
N GLN A 290 10.01 -24.45 8.03
CA GLN A 290 9.73 -25.89 8.08
C GLN A 290 10.85 -26.53 8.90
N TYR A 291 10.59 -26.85 10.16
CA TYR A 291 11.45 -27.77 10.88
C TYR A 291 11.13 -29.19 10.42
N THR A 292 12.15 -29.89 9.93
CA THR A 292 12.09 -31.32 9.65
C THR A 292 12.25 -32.05 10.98
N VAL A 293 11.19 -32.69 11.48
CA VAL A 293 11.31 -33.69 12.55
C VAL A 293 11.53 -35.03 11.87
N LYS A 294 12.75 -35.59 11.97
CA LYS A 294 13.01 -36.97 11.56
C LYS A 294 12.26 -37.90 12.51
N ASN A 295 11.20 -38.55 12.05
CA ASN A 295 10.54 -39.63 12.78
C ASN A 295 10.45 -40.86 11.86
N GLY A 296 11.53 -41.65 11.82
CA GLY A 296 11.62 -42.84 10.96
C GLY A 296 11.80 -42.58 9.46
N SER A 297 11.44 -43.57 8.63
CA SER A 297 11.66 -43.64 7.17
C SER A 297 10.61 -42.92 6.31
N ASN A 298 9.53 -42.39 6.89
CA ASN A 298 8.53 -41.62 6.17
C ASN A 298 8.67 -40.13 6.47
N ILE A 299 8.95 -39.36 5.41
CA ILE A 299 9.03 -37.91 5.47
C ILE A 299 7.61 -37.37 5.37
N GLN A 300 6.99 -37.00 6.50
CA GLN A 300 5.77 -36.20 6.52
C GLN A 300 6.10 -34.73 6.77
N PHE A 301 5.87 -33.92 5.74
CA PHE A 301 5.85 -32.46 5.84
C PHE A 301 4.43 -32.03 6.17
N VAL A 302 4.21 -31.40 7.32
CA VAL A 302 2.93 -30.73 7.59
C VAL A 302 3.20 -29.32 8.10
N ALA A 303 3.09 -28.36 7.17
CA ALA A 303 2.76 -26.98 7.46
C ALA A 303 2.10 -26.42 6.19
N GLU A 304 0.81 -26.73 6.02
CA GLU A 304 -0.04 -26.08 5.04
C GLU A 304 -0.82 -24.99 5.77
N ILE A 305 -0.42 -23.74 5.58
CA ILE A 305 -1.21 -22.59 6.03
C ILE A 305 -1.71 -21.89 4.77
N THR A 306 -2.95 -22.22 4.41
CA THR A 306 -3.74 -21.50 3.42
C THR A 306 -4.10 -20.10 3.97
N ASN A 307 -4.41 -19.15 3.08
CA ASN A 307 -4.77 -17.75 3.38
C ASN A 307 -5.91 -17.56 4.43
N ALA A 308 -6.48 -18.64 4.98
CA ALA A 308 -7.60 -18.61 5.91
C ALA A 308 -7.23 -18.29 7.37
N SER A 309 -5.97 -18.41 7.80
CA SER A 309 -5.60 -18.31 9.23
C SER A 309 -5.22 -16.90 9.73
N TRP A 310 -5.18 -15.88 8.87
CA TRP A 310 -4.69 -14.53 9.20
C TRP A 310 -5.76 -13.56 9.71
N ALA A 311 -6.63 -14.02 10.62
CA ALA A 311 -7.59 -13.16 11.31
C ALA A 311 -7.05 -12.51 12.62
N GLY A 312 -5.73 -12.58 12.88
CA GLY A 312 -5.13 -12.08 14.13
C GLY A 312 -3.99 -11.09 13.90
N GLU A 313 -4.29 -9.82 14.19
CA GLU A 313 -3.42 -8.71 14.63
C GLU A 313 -1.90 -8.79 14.35
N THR A 314 -1.41 -7.90 13.49
CA THR A 314 -0.49 -6.78 13.83
C THR A 314 0.00 -6.11 12.56
N ALA A 315 -0.04 -4.77 12.54
CA ALA A 315 0.46 -3.95 11.43
C ALA A 315 1.85 -3.42 11.77
N VAL A 316 2.86 -3.75 10.96
CA VAL A 316 4.18 -3.11 10.99
C VAL A 316 4.54 -2.70 9.57
N GLY A 317 4.58 -1.39 9.33
CA GLY A 317 4.92 -0.84 8.02
C GLY A 317 4.92 0.69 7.99
N ALA A 318 5.89 1.33 8.65
CA ALA A 318 6.10 2.78 8.53
C ALA A 318 7.53 3.19 8.94
N THR A 319 8.53 2.96 8.08
CA THR A 319 9.89 3.48 8.39
C THR A 319 10.65 4.07 7.20
N LEU A 320 10.11 4.03 5.97
CA LEU A 320 10.83 4.52 4.78
C LEU A 320 10.16 5.67 4.01
N PHE A 321 9.01 6.19 4.46
CA PHE A 321 8.22 7.14 3.66
C PHE A 321 8.32 8.62 4.07
N ILE A 322 8.80 8.90 5.29
CA ILE A 322 9.07 10.27 5.76
C ILE A 322 10.06 11.02 4.84
N PRO A 323 11.14 10.39 4.31
CA PRO A 323 12.06 11.06 3.38
C PRO A 323 11.40 11.46 2.06
N PHE A 324 10.42 10.70 1.55
CA PHE A 324 9.74 11.00 0.28
C PHE A 324 8.80 12.22 0.40
N LEU A 325 8.05 12.31 1.50
CA LEU A 325 7.22 13.48 1.82
C LEU A 325 8.06 14.74 2.07
N LEU A 326 9.23 14.59 2.71
CA LEU A 326 10.19 15.68 2.88
C LEU A 326 10.76 16.15 1.54
N CYS A 327 11.13 15.23 0.64
CA CYS A 327 11.60 15.56 -0.70
C CYS A 327 10.54 16.27 -1.56
N MET A 328 9.27 15.84 -1.49
CA MET A 328 8.17 16.55 -2.16
C MET A 328 7.94 17.95 -1.56
N LYS A 329 8.02 18.09 -0.23
CA LYS A 329 7.90 19.39 0.45
C LYS A 329 9.02 20.34 0.06
N GLU A 330 10.27 19.87 -0.03
CA GLU A 330 11.43 20.67 -0.44
C GLU A 330 11.38 21.07 -1.92
N SER A 331 10.91 20.18 -2.80
CA SER A 331 10.67 20.50 -4.22
C SER A 331 9.57 21.57 -4.40
N ILE A 332 8.52 21.54 -3.57
CA ILE A 332 7.47 22.56 -3.58
C ILE A 332 7.97 23.88 -2.95
N ALA A 333 8.75 23.82 -1.86
CA ALA A 333 9.28 25.01 -1.18
C ALA A 333 10.33 25.76 -2.02
N SER A 334 11.18 25.04 -2.75
CA SER A 334 12.20 25.63 -3.63
C SER A 334 11.60 26.38 -4.83
N ARG A 335 10.38 26.01 -5.28
CA ARG A 335 9.64 26.74 -6.33
C ARG A 335 9.16 28.12 -5.91
N HIS A 336 8.80 28.30 -4.63
CA HIS A 336 8.43 29.63 -4.12
C HIS A 336 9.63 30.59 -4.02
N ILE A 337 10.86 30.06 -4.02
CA ILE A 337 12.09 30.87 -3.95
C ILE A 337 12.58 31.26 -5.37
N MET A 338 12.37 30.43 -6.39
CA MET A 338 12.81 30.73 -7.76
C MET A 338 11.84 31.60 -8.59
N LEU A 339 10.60 31.79 -8.16
CA LEU A 339 9.60 32.61 -8.88
C LEU A 339 9.57 34.09 -8.46
N LYS A 340 10.65 34.64 -7.88
CA LYS A 340 10.84 36.10 -7.85
C LYS A 340 11.46 36.54 -9.19
N PRO A 341 10.73 37.25 -10.06
CA PRO A 341 11.35 37.87 -11.23
C PRO A 341 12.34 38.92 -10.71
N ARG A 342 13.64 38.62 -10.78
CA ARG A 342 14.66 39.68 -10.72
C ARG A 342 14.49 40.50 -12.00
N HIS A 343 13.77 41.61 -11.92
CA HIS A 343 13.90 42.69 -12.88
C HIS A 343 15.36 43.18 -12.84
N PHE A 344 16.23 42.56 -13.64
CA PHE A 344 17.46 43.18 -14.06
C PHE A 344 17.09 44.30 -15.03
N ARG A 345 17.01 45.53 -14.50
CA ARG A 345 17.14 46.73 -15.35
C ARG A 345 18.60 46.78 -15.81
N CYS A 346 18.85 46.39 -17.06
CA CYS A 346 20.02 46.91 -17.76
C CYS A 346 19.78 48.41 -17.99
N LYS A 347 20.51 49.26 -17.27
CA LYS A 347 20.79 50.61 -17.75
C LYS A 347 21.88 50.48 -18.80
N LEU A 348 21.58 50.89 -20.02
CA LEU A 348 22.55 51.47 -20.94
C LEU A 348 22.29 52.97 -20.98
#